data_AF-A0A935WYP1-F1
#
_entry.id   AF-A0A935WYP1-F1
#
_cell.length_a   1.000
_cell.length_b   1.000
_cell.length_c   1.000
_cell.angle_alpha   90.00
_cell.angle_beta   90.00
_cell.angle_gamma   90.00
#
_symmetry.space_group_name_H-M   'P 1'
#
loop_
_entity.id
_entity.type
_entity.pdbx_description
1 polymer ?
#
loop_
_entity_poly.entity_id
_entity_poly.type
_entity_poly.pdbx_seq_one_letter_code
_entity_poly.pdbx_strand_id
1 'polypeptide(L)'
;MLKSKRRSRSPAALHPRGREQSPFRGARALFANGWGQRLVRLGLITEADLRQALVRQTEELVYEAVRWMDGRFRIYADAILPVEGQSAGVRLPFHHLLLEGMRRLDEWARISAEMGGTGAKIRRLDFRDSAEQLGYLTPEDRLVFDRLHDRSTVMDLVHRVRRPTYDVLCTLHRLAVNRLVEVESMPLVG
;
A
#
# COMPACT_ATOMS: atom_id res chain seq x y z
N MET A 1 -19.81 -52.31 56.39
CA MET A 1 -18.67 -51.40 56.69
C MET A 1 -17.47 -51.83 55.84
N LEU A 2 -17.18 -51.11 54.74
CA LEU A 2 -15.92 -51.25 53.99
C LEU A 2 -15.30 -49.87 53.84
N LYS A 3 -14.16 -49.63 54.52
CA LYS A 3 -13.33 -48.42 54.38
C LYS A 3 -12.20 -48.75 53.41
N SER A 4 -12.11 -48.05 52.28
CA SER A 4 -11.01 -48.16 51.31
C SER A 4 -10.51 -46.78 50.88
N LYS A 5 -9.19 -46.64 50.99
CA LYS A 5 -8.26 -45.74 50.29
C LYS A 5 -8.35 -44.23 50.49
N ARG A 6 -7.41 -43.76 51.31
CA ARG A 6 -6.75 -42.44 51.23
C ARG A 6 -5.99 -42.31 49.89
N ARG A 7 -6.15 -41.17 49.20
CA ARG A 7 -5.12 -40.57 48.32
C ARG A 7 -5.17 -39.03 48.37
N SER A 8 -4.07 -38.48 48.87
CA SER A 8 -3.35 -37.25 48.43
C SER A 8 -4.12 -36.06 47.85
N ARG A 9 -4.05 -34.91 48.54
CA ARG A 9 -3.92 -33.59 47.90
C ARG A 9 -2.90 -32.75 48.67
N SER A 10 -1.72 -32.54 48.07
CA SER A 10 -0.80 -31.46 48.47
C SER A 10 -1.36 -30.13 47.99
N PRO A 11 -1.24 -29.04 48.75
CA PRO A 11 -1.60 -27.71 48.28
C PRO A 11 -0.50 -27.16 47.36
N ALA A 12 -0.91 -26.74 46.16
CA ALA A 12 -0.03 -26.09 45.18
C ALA A 12 0.52 -24.78 45.75
N ALA A 13 1.84 -24.65 45.71
CA ALA A 13 2.56 -23.45 46.12
C ALA A 13 2.21 -22.26 45.22
N LEU A 14 1.90 -21.11 45.83
CA LEU A 14 1.78 -19.81 45.18
C LEU A 14 3.13 -19.43 44.54
N HIS A 15 3.15 -19.23 43.22
CA HIS A 15 4.24 -18.52 42.55
C HIS A 15 4.16 -17.01 42.88
N PRO A 16 5.29 -16.35 43.19
CA PRO A 16 5.31 -14.90 43.41
C PRO A 16 5.10 -14.16 42.08
N ARG A 17 4.14 -13.22 42.06
CA ARG A 17 3.91 -12.30 40.94
C ARG A 17 5.17 -11.48 40.70
N GLY A 18 5.88 -11.77 39.61
CA GLY A 18 6.90 -10.88 39.08
C GLY A 18 6.29 -9.53 38.72
N ARG A 19 6.93 -8.44 39.14
CA ARG A 19 6.62 -7.10 38.66
C ARG A 19 6.89 -7.06 37.16
N GLU A 20 5.84 -7.05 36.33
CA GLU A 20 5.96 -6.70 34.92
C GLU A 20 6.36 -5.22 34.82
N GLN A 21 7.67 -4.98 34.74
CA GLN A 21 8.17 -3.73 34.19
C GLN A 21 7.87 -3.77 32.69
N SER A 22 6.82 -3.06 32.28
CA SER A 22 6.45 -2.93 30.88
C SER A 22 7.60 -2.30 30.09
N PRO A 23 8.22 -3.00 29.11
CA PRO A 23 9.36 -2.47 28.34
C PRO A 23 8.93 -1.38 27.34
N PHE A 24 7.64 -1.01 27.30
CA PHE A 24 7.02 -0.26 26.20
C PHE A 24 6.91 1.25 26.42
N ARG A 25 7.54 1.81 27.46
CA ARG A 25 7.49 3.26 27.75
C ARG A 25 8.11 4.12 26.62
N GLY A 26 8.97 3.53 25.77
CA GLY A 26 9.65 4.23 24.66
C GLY A 26 8.88 4.29 23.34
N ALA A 27 7.91 3.40 23.10
CA ALA A 27 7.21 3.30 21.81
C ALA A 27 6.29 4.51 21.54
N ARG A 28 5.63 5.05 22.59
CA ARG A 28 4.83 6.29 22.47
C ARG A 28 5.66 7.50 21.99
N ALA A 29 6.94 7.56 22.34
CA ALA A 29 7.81 8.67 21.97
C ALA A 29 8.28 8.59 20.51
N LEU A 30 8.42 7.38 19.96
CA LEU A 30 8.84 7.18 18.57
C LEU A 30 7.73 7.60 17.57
N PHE A 31 6.46 7.40 17.91
CA PHE A 31 5.32 7.81 17.06
C PHE A 31 4.91 9.26 17.19
N ALA A 32 5.23 9.90 18.32
CA ALA A 32 5.23 11.36 18.38
C ALA A 32 6.14 11.98 17.30
N ASN A 33 7.11 11.23 16.75
CA ASN A 33 8.12 11.69 15.80
C ASN A 33 7.93 11.22 14.35
N GLY A 34 6.84 10.51 14.03
CA GLY A 34 6.50 10.19 12.64
C GLY A 34 6.31 11.45 11.80
N TRP A 35 6.62 11.40 10.50
CA TRP A 35 6.49 12.57 9.62
C TRP A 35 5.06 13.14 9.64
N GLY A 36 4.04 12.28 9.63
CA GLY A 36 2.64 12.68 9.74
C GLY A 36 2.34 13.44 11.04
N GLN A 37 2.73 12.90 12.19
CA GLN A 37 2.54 13.57 13.49
C GLN A 37 3.34 14.88 13.58
N ARG A 38 4.51 14.97 12.94
CA ARG A 38 5.27 16.22 12.84
C ARG A 38 4.49 17.28 12.04
N LEU A 39 3.87 16.90 10.92
CA LEU A 39 3.04 17.83 10.14
C LEU A 39 1.84 18.35 10.93
N VAL A 40 1.20 17.48 11.73
CA VAL A 40 0.13 17.89 12.66
C VAL A 40 0.67 18.88 13.71
N ARG A 41 1.81 18.58 14.36
CA ARG A 41 2.42 19.48 15.34
C ARG A 41 2.84 20.84 14.77
N LEU A 42 3.22 20.88 13.50
CA LEU A 42 3.54 22.11 12.79
C LEU A 42 2.28 22.88 12.32
N GLY A 43 1.08 22.33 12.53
CA GLY A 43 -0.18 22.93 12.09
C GLY A 43 -0.40 22.90 10.58
N LEU A 44 0.37 22.10 9.83
CA LEU A 44 0.27 22.01 8.38
C LEU A 44 -0.87 21.11 7.90
N ILE A 45 -1.28 20.15 8.73
CA ILE A 45 -2.42 19.26 8.50
C ILE A 45 -3.17 19.02 9.82
N THR A 46 -4.43 18.61 9.74
CA THR A 46 -5.19 18.18 10.91
C THR A 46 -4.97 16.69 11.22
N GLU A 47 -5.36 16.26 12.42
CA GLU A 47 -5.42 14.83 12.78
C GLU A 47 -6.37 14.04 11.87
N ALA A 48 -7.44 14.68 11.37
CA ALA A 48 -8.37 14.07 10.44
C ALA A 48 -7.70 13.82 9.08
N ASP A 49 -6.93 14.79 8.57
CA ASP A 49 -6.19 14.65 7.31
C ASP A 49 -5.15 13.53 7.42
N LEU A 50 -4.42 13.48 8.54
CA LEU A 50 -3.45 12.42 8.79
C LEU A 50 -4.14 11.04 8.79
N ARG A 51 -5.27 10.91 9.49
CA ARG A 51 -6.02 9.65 9.55
C ARG A 51 -6.52 9.23 8.17
N GLN A 52 -7.06 10.16 7.38
CA GLN A 52 -7.49 9.88 6.01
C GLN A 52 -6.32 9.45 5.12
N ALA A 53 -5.17 10.11 5.24
CA ALA A 53 -3.97 9.73 4.49
C ALA A 53 -3.50 8.32 4.87
N LEU A 54 -3.50 7.97 6.17
CA LEU A 54 -3.13 6.64 6.64
C LEU A 54 -4.10 5.55 6.16
N VAL A 55 -5.41 5.84 6.15
CA VAL A 55 -6.42 4.93 5.55
C VAL A 55 -6.07 4.67 4.10
N ARG A 56 -5.94 5.72 3.27
CA ARG A 56 -5.61 5.56 1.83
C ARG A 56 -4.30 4.82 1.61
N GLN A 57 -3.25 5.16 2.35
CA GLN A 57 -1.96 4.45 2.26
C GLN A 57 -2.09 2.97 2.60
N THR A 58 -2.87 2.64 3.63
CA THR A 58 -3.11 1.24 4.02
C THR A 58 -3.94 0.52 2.96
N GLU A 59 -4.95 1.16 2.36
CA GLU A 59 -5.73 0.60 1.26
C GLU A 59 -4.84 0.28 0.06
N GLU A 60 -3.97 1.21 -0.35
CA GLU A 60 -3.03 1.00 -1.46
C GLU A 60 -2.07 -0.17 -1.21
N LEU A 61 -1.57 -0.33 0.03
CA LEU A 61 -0.74 -1.47 0.40
C LEU A 61 -1.50 -2.81 0.33
N VAL A 62 -2.77 -2.81 0.72
CA VAL A 62 -3.61 -4.01 0.59
C VAL A 62 -3.87 -4.34 -0.89
N TYR A 63 -4.20 -3.34 -1.71
CA TYR A 63 -4.38 -3.55 -3.16
C TYR A 63 -3.11 -4.07 -3.82
N GLU A 64 -1.93 -3.61 -3.38
CA GLU A 64 -0.66 -4.14 -3.83
C GLU A 64 -0.45 -5.60 -3.40
N ALA A 65 -0.74 -5.95 -2.15
CA ALA A 65 -0.60 -7.30 -1.62
C ALA A 65 -1.51 -8.32 -2.32
N VAL A 66 -2.70 -7.92 -2.76
CA VAL A 66 -3.62 -8.77 -3.53
C VAL A 66 -3.03 -9.20 -4.89
N ARG A 67 -2.04 -8.47 -5.43
CA ARG A 67 -1.35 -8.85 -6.67
C ARG A 67 -0.25 -9.88 -6.47
N TRP A 68 0.11 -10.22 -5.23
CA TRP A 68 1.18 -11.19 -4.97
C TRP A 68 0.74 -12.58 -5.42
N MET A 69 1.52 -13.19 -6.31
CA MET A 69 1.25 -14.54 -6.83
C MET A 69 1.61 -15.62 -5.81
N ASP A 70 2.54 -15.33 -4.91
CA ASP A 70 2.99 -16.20 -3.83
C ASP A 70 3.27 -15.41 -2.55
N GLY A 71 3.17 -16.09 -1.40
CA GLY A 71 3.38 -15.45 -0.11
C GLY A 71 3.21 -16.41 1.06
N ARG A 72 3.86 -16.11 2.18
CA ARG A 72 3.69 -16.83 3.45
C ARG A 72 3.12 -15.88 4.48
N PHE A 73 1.93 -16.18 4.96
CA PHE A 73 1.21 -15.34 5.92
C PHE A 73 1.06 -16.06 7.26
N ARG A 74 1.12 -15.28 8.35
CA ARG A 74 0.71 -15.73 9.68
C ARG A 74 -0.36 -14.78 10.18
N ILE A 75 -1.48 -15.34 10.59
CA ILE A 75 -2.64 -14.58 11.08
C ILE A 75 -2.78 -14.87 12.57
N TYR A 76 -2.93 -13.82 13.37
CA TYR A 76 -3.14 -13.90 14.81
C TYR A 76 -4.48 -13.24 15.13
N ALA A 77 -5.48 -14.02 15.55
CA ALA A 77 -6.84 -13.54 15.77
C ALA A 77 -6.96 -12.55 16.94
N ASP A 78 -6.14 -12.74 17.99
CA ASP A 78 -6.21 -11.96 19.24
C ASP A 78 -4.92 -11.17 19.51
N ALA A 79 -4.11 -10.94 18.47
CA ALA A 79 -2.92 -10.13 18.63
C ALA A 79 -3.31 -8.68 18.91
N ILE A 80 -2.85 -8.17 20.06
CA ILE A 80 -2.86 -6.74 20.32
C ILE A 80 -2.00 -6.10 19.23
N LEU A 81 -2.61 -5.18 18.45
CA LEU A 81 -1.87 -4.44 17.43
C LEU A 81 -0.64 -3.77 18.07
N PRO A 82 0.48 -3.66 17.35
CA PRO A 82 1.57 -2.80 17.79
C PRO A 82 1.06 -1.39 18.14
N VAL A 83 1.74 -0.69 19.06
CA VAL A 83 1.35 0.66 19.54
C VAL A 83 1.08 1.61 18.38
N GLU A 84 1.82 1.41 17.30
CA GLU A 84 1.70 2.02 15.98
C GLU A 84 0.31 1.89 15.37
N GLY A 85 -0.16 0.65 15.24
CA GLY A 85 -1.47 0.34 14.67
C GLY A 85 -2.60 0.85 15.56
N GLN A 86 -2.43 0.76 16.88
CA GLN A 86 -3.40 1.30 17.83
C GLN A 86 -3.52 2.83 17.73
N SER A 87 -2.39 3.53 17.66
CA SER A 87 -2.34 4.99 17.59
C SER A 87 -2.84 5.52 16.25
N ALA A 88 -2.56 4.80 15.15
CA ALA A 88 -3.05 5.14 13.83
C ALA A 88 -4.58 5.04 13.74
N GLY A 89 -5.19 4.11 14.47
CA GLY A 89 -6.65 3.97 14.56
C GLY A 89 -7.34 3.76 13.21
N VAL A 90 -6.62 3.21 12.22
CA VAL A 90 -7.10 2.99 10.86
C VAL A 90 -8.21 1.94 10.90
N ARG A 91 -9.38 2.31 10.35
CA ARG A 91 -10.51 1.40 10.15
C ARG A 91 -10.77 1.30 8.66
N LEU A 92 -10.63 0.10 8.11
CA LEU A 92 -10.85 -0.15 6.70
C LEU A 92 -12.24 -0.78 6.49
N PRO A 93 -13.09 -0.21 5.62
CA PRO A 93 -14.34 -0.83 5.24
C PRO A 93 -14.07 -2.07 4.39
N PHE A 94 -14.05 -3.24 5.01
CA PHE A 94 -13.62 -4.50 4.38
C PHE A 94 -14.33 -4.80 3.04
N HIS A 95 -15.64 -4.60 2.96
CA HIS A 95 -16.40 -4.84 1.73
C HIS A 95 -15.93 -3.95 0.57
N HIS A 96 -15.73 -2.66 0.83
CA HIS A 96 -15.21 -1.72 -0.16
C HIS A 96 -13.79 -2.10 -0.60
N LEU A 97 -12.94 -2.47 0.37
CA LEU A 97 -11.57 -2.89 0.12
C LEU A 97 -11.50 -4.13 -0.78
N LEU A 98 -12.36 -5.13 -0.55
CA LEU A 98 -12.41 -6.33 -1.38
C LEU A 98 -12.88 -6.03 -2.81
N LEU A 99 -14.00 -5.32 -2.95
CA LEU A 99 -14.58 -5.04 -4.27
C LEU A 99 -13.64 -4.19 -5.12
N GLU A 100 -13.07 -3.15 -4.53
CA GLU A 100 -12.09 -2.31 -5.23
C GLU A 100 -10.80 -3.08 -5.53
N GLY A 101 -10.32 -3.91 -4.60
CA GLY A 101 -9.14 -4.75 -4.82
C GLY A 101 -9.31 -5.71 -5.99
N MET A 102 -10.47 -6.37 -6.11
CA MET A 102 -10.79 -7.23 -7.25
C MET A 102 -10.88 -6.45 -8.56
N ARG A 103 -11.61 -5.31 -8.56
CA ARG A 103 -11.71 -4.44 -9.73
C ARG A 103 -10.33 -4.00 -10.23
N ARG A 104 -9.43 -3.64 -9.32
CA ARG A 104 -8.05 -3.24 -9.65
C ARG A 104 -7.21 -4.40 -10.14
N LEU A 105 -7.39 -5.61 -9.59
CA LEU A 105 -6.67 -6.81 -10.04
C LEU A 105 -7.05 -7.17 -11.48
N ASP A 106 -8.35 -7.16 -11.81
CA ASP A 106 -8.85 -7.45 -13.15
C ASP A 106 -8.34 -6.41 -14.16
N GLU A 107 -8.47 -5.13 -13.81
CA GLU A 107 -8.03 -4.03 -14.65
C GLU A 107 -6.50 -4.04 -14.84
N TRP A 108 -5.75 -4.36 -13.77
CA TRP A 108 -4.31 -4.53 -13.83
C TRP A 108 -3.92 -5.62 -14.83
N ALA A 109 -4.57 -6.79 -14.78
CA ALA A 109 -4.27 -7.89 -15.69
C ALA A 109 -4.49 -7.49 -17.15
N ARG A 110 -5.63 -6.85 -17.43
CA ARG A 110 -5.99 -6.35 -18.76
C ARG A 110 -4.99 -5.31 -19.29
N ILE A 111 -4.77 -4.24 -18.52
CA ILE A 111 -3.86 -3.16 -18.93
C ILE A 111 -2.41 -3.66 -19.04
N SER A 112 -1.95 -4.51 -18.12
CA SER A 112 -0.59 -5.04 -18.16
C SER A 112 -0.34 -5.89 -19.42
N ALA A 113 -1.35 -6.63 -19.88
CA ALA A 113 -1.25 -7.38 -21.13
C ALA A 113 -1.12 -6.46 -22.35
N GLU A 114 -1.87 -5.34 -22.37
CA GLU A 114 -1.78 -4.32 -23.42
C GLU A 114 -0.47 -3.53 -23.37
N MET A 115 0.04 -3.26 -22.16
CA MET A 115 1.18 -2.39 -21.91
C MET A 115 2.53 -3.11 -21.80
N GLY A 116 2.57 -4.44 -21.88
CA GLY A 116 3.79 -5.24 -21.71
C GLY A 116 4.29 -5.35 -20.25
N GLY A 117 3.44 -5.09 -19.26
CA GLY A 117 3.77 -5.15 -17.84
C GLY A 117 4.65 -4.00 -17.33
N THR A 118 5.14 -4.11 -16.09
CA THR A 118 5.85 -3.01 -15.41
C THR A 118 7.26 -2.75 -15.91
N GLY A 119 7.88 -3.74 -16.56
CA GLY A 119 9.22 -3.66 -17.13
C GLY A 119 9.27 -3.12 -18.56
N ALA A 120 8.10 -2.93 -19.20
CA ALA A 120 8.04 -2.40 -20.54
C ALA A 120 8.58 -0.97 -20.60
N LYS A 121 9.31 -0.66 -21.67
CA LYS A 121 9.85 0.67 -21.92
C LYS A 121 8.78 1.51 -22.60
N ILE A 122 8.58 2.71 -22.07
CA ILE A 122 7.62 3.67 -22.62
C ILE A 122 8.38 4.80 -23.30
N ARG A 123 7.90 5.21 -24.47
CA ARG A 123 8.45 6.31 -25.27
C ARG A 123 7.39 7.40 -25.45
N ARG A 124 7.81 8.67 -25.40
CA ARG A 124 6.92 9.78 -25.76
C ARG A 124 6.75 9.85 -27.28
N LEU A 125 5.57 10.26 -27.71
CA LEU A 125 5.30 10.59 -29.09
C LEU A 125 5.32 12.11 -29.25
N ASP A 126 6.23 12.63 -30.09
CA ASP A 126 6.29 14.04 -30.43
C ASP A 126 5.28 14.34 -31.55
N PHE A 127 4.20 15.08 -31.25
CA PHE A 127 3.24 15.54 -32.25
C PHE A 127 3.05 17.06 -32.21
N ARG A 128 2.83 17.66 -33.40
CA ARG A 128 2.42 19.07 -33.51
C ARG A 128 1.03 19.31 -32.91
N ASP A 129 0.14 18.32 -32.96
CA ASP A 129 -1.20 18.35 -32.36
C ASP A 129 -1.21 17.98 -30.87
N SER A 130 -0.05 17.63 -30.30
CA SER A 130 0.06 17.34 -28.87
C SER A 130 -0.38 18.53 -28.03
N ALA A 131 -0.20 19.78 -28.48
CA ALA A 131 -0.55 20.95 -27.67
C ALA A 131 -2.04 20.98 -27.27
N GLU A 132 -2.95 20.63 -28.19
CA GLU A 132 -4.39 20.54 -27.89
C GLU A 132 -4.70 19.31 -27.02
N GLN A 133 -4.16 18.14 -27.37
CA GLN A 133 -4.38 16.91 -26.60
C GLN A 133 -3.83 17.00 -25.17
N LEU A 134 -2.71 17.70 -24.99
CA LEU A 134 -2.09 17.97 -23.70
C LEU A 134 -2.92 18.93 -22.84
N GLY A 135 -3.76 19.77 -23.46
CA GLY A 135 -4.66 20.69 -22.77
C GLY A 135 -5.81 19.97 -22.04
N TYR A 136 -6.15 18.75 -22.45
CA TYR A 136 -7.20 17.92 -21.82
C TYR A 136 -6.68 16.99 -20.73
N LEU A 137 -5.36 16.95 -20.50
CA LEU A 137 -4.80 16.09 -19.46
C LEU A 137 -5.20 16.58 -18.08
N THR A 138 -5.59 15.63 -17.23
CA THR A 138 -5.74 15.91 -15.81
C THR A 138 -4.38 16.29 -15.22
N PRO A 139 -4.33 17.02 -14.08
CA PRO A 139 -3.07 17.32 -13.41
C PRO A 139 -2.23 16.08 -13.07
N GLU A 140 -2.89 14.96 -12.79
CA GLU A 140 -2.23 13.67 -12.50
C GLU A 140 -1.62 13.06 -13.76
N ASP A 141 -2.36 13.05 -14.88
CA ASP A 141 -1.84 12.57 -16.17
C ASP A 141 -0.67 13.42 -16.64
N ARG A 142 -0.79 14.74 -16.48
CA ARG A 142 0.24 15.70 -16.83
C ARG A 142 1.51 15.48 -16.01
N LEU A 143 1.40 15.22 -14.71
CA LEU A 143 2.54 14.91 -13.84
C LEU A 143 3.31 13.68 -14.33
N VAL A 144 2.61 12.59 -14.68
CA VAL A 144 3.27 11.38 -15.19
C VAL A 144 3.89 11.64 -16.56
N PHE A 145 3.14 12.28 -17.45
CA PHE A 145 3.60 12.63 -18.79
C PHE A 145 4.87 13.46 -18.72
N ASP A 146 4.90 14.55 -17.94
CA ASP A 146 6.03 15.47 -17.84
C ASP A 146 7.28 14.84 -17.20
N ARG A 147 7.14 13.78 -16.39
CA ARG A 147 8.26 13.04 -15.79
C ARG A 147 8.71 11.83 -16.60
N LEU A 148 8.06 11.55 -17.72
CA LEU A 148 8.43 10.45 -18.61
C LEU A 148 9.69 10.80 -19.38
N HIS A 149 10.69 9.94 -19.37
CA HIS A 149 11.83 10.08 -20.27
C HIS A 149 11.78 8.94 -21.26
N ASP A 150 12.49 9.07 -22.38
CA ASP A 150 12.58 7.97 -23.33
C ASP A 150 13.09 6.71 -22.62
N ARG A 151 12.36 5.62 -22.84
CA ARG A 151 12.64 4.30 -22.27
C ARG A 151 12.47 4.20 -20.76
N SER A 152 11.72 5.11 -20.14
CA SER A 152 11.24 4.91 -18.75
C SER A 152 10.36 3.67 -18.66
N THR A 153 10.57 2.85 -17.63
CA THR A 153 9.62 1.81 -17.24
C THR A 153 8.51 2.36 -16.34
N VAL A 154 7.44 1.58 -16.13
CA VAL A 154 6.39 1.92 -15.16
C VAL A 154 7.01 2.13 -13.77
N MET A 155 7.95 1.26 -13.38
CA MET A 155 8.61 1.35 -12.07
C MET A 155 9.48 2.60 -11.92
N ASP A 156 10.18 3.02 -12.98
CA ASP A 156 10.95 4.26 -12.94
C ASP A 156 10.08 5.48 -12.72
N LEU A 157 8.87 5.48 -13.30
CA LEU A 157 7.90 6.54 -13.13
C LEU A 157 7.30 6.52 -11.73
N VAL A 158 6.90 5.37 -11.21
CA VAL A 158 6.44 5.18 -9.82
C VAL A 158 7.41 5.82 -8.82
N HIS A 159 8.71 5.54 -8.96
CA HIS A 159 9.73 6.10 -8.08
C HIS A 159 9.88 7.62 -8.21
N ARG A 160 9.72 8.16 -9.43
CA ARG A 160 9.87 9.60 -9.73
C ARG A 160 8.66 10.44 -9.33
N VAL A 161 7.44 9.96 -9.60
CA VAL A 161 6.20 10.68 -9.29
C VAL A 161 5.66 10.38 -7.90
N ARG A 162 6.18 9.35 -7.23
CA ARG A 162 5.75 8.92 -5.89
C ARG A 162 4.25 8.60 -5.82
N ARG A 163 3.75 7.91 -6.85
CA ARG A 163 2.36 7.44 -6.94
C ARG A 163 2.29 5.92 -6.93
N PRO A 164 1.17 5.33 -6.47
CA PRO A 164 0.97 3.88 -6.52
C PRO A 164 1.18 3.33 -7.94
N THR A 165 1.71 2.12 -8.01
CA THR A 165 2.00 1.44 -9.29
C THR A 165 0.76 1.30 -10.18
N TYR A 166 -0.40 1.06 -9.56
CA TYR A 166 -1.69 0.99 -10.26
C TYR A 166 -2.04 2.31 -10.96
N ASP A 167 -1.97 3.44 -10.24
CA ASP A 167 -2.28 4.77 -10.80
C ASP A 167 -1.38 5.13 -11.98
N VAL A 168 -0.08 4.87 -11.84
CA VAL A 168 0.90 5.15 -12.91
C VAL A 168 0.61 4.29 -14.13
N LEU A 169 0.30 3.00 -13.94
CA LEU A 169 -0.05 2.11 -15.05
C LEU A 169 -1.31 2.56 -15.77
N CYS A 170 -2.39 2.88 -15.05
CA CYS A 170 -3.63 3.40 -15.64
C CYS A 170 -3.41 4.72 -16.36
N THR A 171 -2.59 5.61 -15.81
CA THR A 171 -2.23 6.88 -16.45
C THR A 171 -1.49 6.64 -17.77
N LEU A 172 -0.47 5.78 -17.78
CA LEU A 172 0.27 5.46 -18.99
C LEU A 172 -0.61 4.80 -20.05
N HIS A 173 -1.53 3.93 -19.64
CA HIS A 173 -2.52 3.34 -20.53
C HIS A 173 -3.41 4.40 -21.18
N ARG A 174 -3.97 5.34 -20.40
CA ARG A 174 -4.75 6.46 -20.95
C ARG A 174 -3.93 7.31 -21.92
N LEU A 175 -2.68 7.59 -21.59
CA LEU A 175 -1.78 8.33 -22.48
C LEU A 175 -1.51 7.55 -23.77
N ALA A 176 -1.38 6.22 -23.70
CA ALA A 176 -1.17 5.37 -24.87
C ALA A 176 -2.42 5.31 -25.77
N VAL A 177 -3.61 5.16 -25.18
CA VAL A 177 -4.90 5.20 -25.91
C VAL A 177 -5.08 6.53 -26.63
N ASN A 178 -4.67 7.64 -26.00
CA ASN A 178 -4.69 8.98 -26.60
C ASN A 178 -3.50 9.25 -27.54
N ARG A 179 -2.66 8.25 -27.82
CA ARG A 179 -1.49 8.33 -28.71
C ARG A 179 -0.46 9.39 -28.31
N LEU A 180 -0.32 9.64 -27.01
CA LEU A 180 0.71 10.53 -26.46
C LEU A 180 1.99 9.77 -26.07
N VAL A 181 1.88 8.47 -25.82
CA VAL A 181 3.00 7.57 -25.54
C VAL A 181 2.80 6.25 -26.28
N GLU A 182 3.87 5.49 -26.42
CA GLU A 182 3.81 4.11 -26.91
C GLU A 182 4.67 3.18 -26.05
N VAL A 183 4.31 1.91 -26.09
CA VAL A 183 5.12 0.84 -25.50
C VAL A 183 6.12 0.40 -26.55
N GLU A 184 7.41 0.53 -26.24
CA GLU A 184 8.47 -0.07 -27.03
C GLU A 184 8.41 -1.58 -26.78
N SER A 185 7.84 -2.33 -27.72
CA SER A 185 7.82 -3.78 -27.63
C SER A 185 9.26 -4.29 -27.60
N MET A 186 9.60 -5.07 -26.57
CA MET A 186 10.78 -5.93 -26.67
C MET A 186 10.51 -6.89 -27.84
N PRO A 187 11.39 -7.00 -28.85
CA PRO A 187 11.24 -8.05 -29.83
C PRO A 187 11.22 -9.37 -29.06
N LEU A 188 10.16 -10.17 -29.28
CA LEU A 188 10.10 -11.52 -28.74
C LEU A 188 11.38 -12.23 -29.19
N VAL A 189 12.27 -12.50 -28.25
CA VAL A 189 13.42 -13.37 -28.50
C VAL A 189 12.81 -14.75 -28.74
N GLY A 190 12.76 -15.15 -30.01
CA GLY A 190 12.34 -16.49 -30.45
C GLY A 190 13.36 -17.56 -30.10
#